data_AF-A0A812XX21-F1
#
_entry.id   AF-A0A812XX21-F1
#
_cell.length_a   1.000
_cell.length_b   1.000
_cell.length_c   1.000
_cell.angle_alpha   90.00
_cell.angle_beta   90.00
_cell.angle_gamma   90.00
#
_symmetry.space_group_name_H-M   'P 1'
#
loop_
_entity.id
_entity.type
_entity.pdbx_description
1 polymer ?
#
loop_
_entity_poly.entity_id
_entity_poly.type
_entity_poly.pdbx_seq_one_letter_code
_entity_poly.pdbx_strand_id
1 'polypeptide(L)'
;MTYSKRLDAGKGACLVDAMPCVMHGQSCSIKKKPIFDVSGLPCPDMSTAGKRQKRAGPTNAVYIAHGRWTTDSETPLILVECTKEDLDMGMMEDTHPDHDFYQLYSEPANVGFSGLARYRTWAIGAHRKHTTCLFDPFDLQERLTAAFQKHVKAQVADFLVGSKFEIQMEASSLALRRGIPFRQGQGDLRYLLSTREEDTRQKLDAKYIQRFGSLPALNSNLVYFLGDSAEYCSWSAHSDKIPTYRLNSRNSLCWLPTQKRWLTQKERLCSMAFPSVPEIANAMDVPLLGATDIQRAADLCGNSMHFTTCGIMQLISLSCFGPRGKGQGLGAGIVA
;
A
#
# COMPACT_ATOMS: atom_id res chain seq x y z
N MET A 1 32.28 1.83 0.00
CA MET A 1 32.14 0.97 1.20
C MET A 1 31.31 -0.25 0.82
N THR A 2 31.78 -1.47 1.11
CA THR A 2 31.07 -2.72 0.79
C THR A 2 29.87 -2.95 1.70
N TYR A 3 28.93 -3.83 1.31
CA TYR A 3 27.75 -4.16 2.12
C TYR A 3 28.10 -4.67 3.52
N SER A 4 29.02 -5.64 3.62
CA SER A 4 29.49 -6.15 4.93
C SER A 4 30.08 -5.04 5.81
N LYS A 5 30.88 -4.13 5.26
CA LYS A 5 31.39 -2.97 6.03
C LYS A 5 30.28 -2.07 6.56
N ARG A 6 29.17 -1.89 5.82
CA ARG A 6 28.00 -1.13 6.30
C ARG A 6 27.25 -1.89 7.40
N LEU A 7 27.08 -3.20 7.24
CA LEU A 7 26.46 -4.05 8.25
C LEU A 7 27.25 -4.01 9.57
N ASP A 8 28.57 -4.11 9.50
CA ASP A 8 29.44 -4.02 10.67
C ASP A 8 29.42 -2.63 11.30
N ALA A 9 29.41 -1.57 10.49
CA ALA A 9 29.23 -0.20 10.99
C ALA A 9 27.88 -0.03 11.71
N GLY A 10 26.80 -0.63 11.18
CA GLY A 10 25.48 -0.59 11.80
C GLY A 10 25.42 -1.29 13.16
N LYS A 11 26.19 -2.38 13.36
CA LYS A 11 26.33 -3.05 14.66
C LYS A 11 27.01 -2.17 15.72
N GLY A 12 27.86 -1.24 15.31
CA GLY A 12 28.54 -0.30 16.20
C GLY A 12 27.80 1.03 16.40
N ALA A 13 26.71 1.27 15.67
CA ALA A 13 25.97 2.52 15.76
C ALA A 13 25.12 2.59 17.04
N CYS A 14 25.11 3.75 17.69
CA CYS A 14 24.22 4.00 18.83
C CYS A 14 22.80 4.25 18.32
N LEU A 15 21.83 3.50 18.85
CA LEU A 15 20.41 3.78 18.63
C LEU A 15 20.04 5.07 19.39
N VAL A 16 19.24 5.92 18.75
CA VAL A 16 18.70 7.10 19.42
C VAL A 16 17.60 6.68 20.38
N ASP A 17 17.49 7.39 21.50
CA ASP A 17 16.49 7.08 22.53
C ASP A 17 15.17 7.84 22.34
N ALA A 18 15.18 8.87 21.48
CA ALA A 18 14.03 9.68 21.14
C ALA A 18 14.11 10.15 19.68
N MET A 19 12.97 10.36 19.06
CA MET A 19 12.85 10.89 17.70
C MET A 19 11.84 12.04 17.64
N PRO A 20 12.02 13.04 16.76
CA PRO A 20 11.00 14.05 16.49
C PRO A 20 9.69 13.37 16.04
N CYS A 21 8.61 13.61 16.77
CA CYS A 21 7.30 13.07 16.49
C CYS A 21 6.38 14.18 15.96
N VAL A 22 5.97 14.06 14.70
CA VAL A 22 5.06 15.03 14.08
C VAL A 22 3.71 15.09 14.82
N MET A 23 3.22 13.93 15.29
CA MET A 23 1.92 13.85 15.98
C MET A 23 1.91 14.60 17.32
N HIS A 24 3.01 14.55 18.07
CA HIS A 24 3.10 15.22 19.38
C HIS A 24 3.82 16.57 19.32
N GLY A 25 4.37 16.96 18.17
CA GLY A 25 5.15 18.20 18.01
C GLY A 25 6.42 18.26 18.88
N GLN A 26 6.91 17.13 19.37
CA GLN A 26 8.04 17.03 20.30
C GLN A 26 8.88 15.77 20.03
N SER A 27 10.05 15.66 20.67
CA SER A 27 10.83 14.42 20.66
C SER A 27 10.16 13.37 21.56
N CYS A 28 9.73 12.25 20.96
CA CYS A 28 9.13 11.14 21.68
C CYS A 28 10.14 10.02 21.90
N SER A 29 10.09 9.41 23.09
CA SER A 29 10.91 8.24 23.42
C SER A 29 10.59 7.05 22.52
N ILE A 30 11.63 6.37 22.04
CA ILE A 30 11.53 5.12 21.27
C ILE A 30 12.00 3.89 22.08
N LYS A 31 12.21 4.05 23.39
CA LYS A 31 12.71 2.99 24.29
C LYS A 31 11.76 1.83 24.55
N LYS A 32 10.51 1.89 24.06
CA LYS A 32 9.57 0.81 24.31
C LYS A 32 9.96 -0.38 23.45
N LYS A 33 10.39 -1.46 24.09
CA LYS A 33 10.55 -2.78 23.47
C LYS A 33 9.18 -3.21 22.90
N PRO A 34 9.00 -3.22 21.57
CA PRO A 34 7.74 -3.67 21.00
C PRO A 34 7.63 -5.18 21.17
N ILE A 35 6.41 -5.64 21.42
CA ILE A 35 6.09 -7.08 21.32
C ILE A 35 5.80 -7.49 19.87
N PHE A 36 5.41 -6.52 19.04
CA PHE A 36 5.11 -6.69 17.63
C PHE A 36 5.46 -5.39 16.89
N ASP A 37 6.29 -5.48 15.85
CA ASP A 37 6.63 -4.37 14.96
C ASP A 37 6.00 -4.57 13.58
N VAL A 38 5.45 -3.50 12.99
CA VAL A 38 4.88 -3.50 11.65
C VAL A 38 5.50 -2.35 10.86
N SER A 39 6.29 -2.71 9.85
CA SER A 39 7.14 -1.75 9.14
C SER A 39 6.99 -1.88 7.63
N GLY A 40 6.89 -0.75 6.94
CA GLY A 40 7.09 -0.66 5.48
C GLY A 40 8.48 -0.14 5.20
N LEU A 41 9.36 -0.98 4.64
CA LEU A 41 10.76 -0.59 4.39
C LEU A 41 10.92 0.08 3.01
N PRO A 42 11.85 1.05 2.88
CA PRO A 42 11.96 1.87 1.67
C PRO A 42 12.39 1.04 0.45
N CYS A 43 11.54 1.02 -0.57
CA CYS A 43 11.77 0.30 -1.82
C CYS A 43 12.51 1.04 -2.98
N PRO A 44 12.97 2.32 -2.93
CA PRO A 44 13.63 2.94 -4.10
C PRO A 44 14.84 2.18 -4.68
N ASP A 45 15.67 1.56 -3.84
CA ASP A 45 16.81 0.76 -4.35
C ASP A 45 16.46 -0.70 -4.62
N MET A 46 15.31 -1.14 -4.12
CA MET A 46 14.80 -2.49 -4.27
C MET A 46 13.91 -2.63 -5.51
N SER A 47 13.22 -1.54 -5.87
CA SER A 47 12.12 -1.54 -6.82
C SER A 47 12.47 -1.49 -8.29
N THR A 48 11.61 -2.12 -9.09
CA THR A 48 11.66 -2.05 -10.55
C THR A 48 11.45 -0.66 -11.12
N ALA A 49 10.70 0.18 -10.40
CA ALA A 49 10.54 1.60 -10.70
C ALA A 49 11.71 2.46 -10.20
N GLY A 50 12.62 1.88 -9.41
CA GLY A 50 13.73 2.56 -8.78
C GLY A 50 15.09 2.20 -9.38
N LYS A 51 16.16 2.31 -8.59
CA LYS A 51 17.54 2.14 -9.09
C LYS A 51 18.02 0.69 -9.12
N ARG A 52 17.25 -0.24 -8.52
CA ARG A 52 17.59 -1.68 -8.40
C ARG A 52 19.00 -1.95 -7.84
N GLN A 53 19.52 -1.06 -7.01
CA GLN A 53 20.86 -1.19 -6.41
C GLN A 53 20.91 -2.22 -5.28
N LYS A 54 19.74 -2.58 -4.71
CA LYS A 54 19.59 -3.54 -3.61
C LYS A 54 20.59 -3.26 -2.48
N ARG A 55 21.42 -4.25 -2.13
CA ARG A 55 22.48 -4.16 -1.10
C ARG A 55 23.50 -3.06 -1.33
N ALA A 56 23.68 -2.56 -2.54
CA ALA A 56 24.60 -1.46 -2.84
C ALA A 56 23.95 -0.07 -2.63
N GLY A 57 22.61 -0.03 -2.62
CA GLY A 57 21.83 1.19 -2.59
C GLY A 57 21.91 1.96 -1.28
N PRO A 58 21.72 3.29 -1.28
CA PRO A 58 21.68 4.10 -0.07
C PRO A 58 20.56 3.73 0.91
N THR A 59 19.44 3.14 0.48
CA THR A 59 18.34 2.77 1.39
C THR A 59 18.65 1.52 2.22
N ASN A 60 19.72 0.78 1.93
CA ASN A 60 20.11 -0.38 2.72
C ASN A 60 20.43 -0.04 4.19
N ALA A 61 20.83 1.20 4.47
CA ALA A 61 21.09 1.67 5.82
C ALA A 61 19.82 1.65 6.69
N VAL A 62 18.64 1.79 6.08
CA VAL A 62 17.35 1.72 6.79
C VAL A 62 17.05 0.28 7.22
N TYR A 63 17.33 -0.71 6.35
CA TYR A 63 17.20 -2.13 6.70
C TYR A 63 18.18 -2.53 7.82
N ILE A 64 19.44 -2.06 7.74
CA ILE A 64 20.43 -2.30 8.80
C ILE A 64 20.01 -1.66 10.12
N ALA A 65 19.50 -0.43 10.10
CA ALA A 65 19.03 0.26 11.30
C ALA A 65 17.80 -0.43 11.92
N HIS A 66 16.84 -0.85 11.10
CA HIS A 66 15.66 -1.61 11.55
C HIS A 66 16.05 -2.96 12.14
N GLY A 67 16.90 -3.73 11.45
CA GLY A 67 17.44 -4.99 11.95
C GLY A 67 18.20 -4.84 13.27
N ARG A 68 19.06 -3.83 13.37
CA ARG A 68 19.76 -3.51 14.63
C ARG A 68 18.79 -3.21 15.77
N TRP A 69 17.80 -2.35 15.53
CA TRP A 69 16.83 -1.99 16.55
C TRP A 69 15.96 -3.17 16.99
N THR A 70 15.54 -4.02 16.06
CA THR A 70 14.72 -5.21 16.38
C THR A 70 15.53 -6.26 17.14
N THR A 71 16.80 -6.49 16.80
CA THR A 71 17.73 -7.36 17.54
C THR A 71 18.03 -6.81 18.94
N ASP A 72 18.40 -5.54 19.07
CA ASP A 72 18.71 -4.93 20.39
C ASP A 72 17.48 -4.91 21.31
N SER A 73 16.30 -4.69 20.73
CA SER A 73 15.04 -4.78 21.47
C SER A 73 14.59 -6.22 21.68
N GLU A 74 15.20 -7.22 21.04
CA GLU A 74 14.72 -8.60 20.91
C GLU A 74 13.21 -8.66 20.62
N THR A 75 12.78 -7.91 19.60
CA THR A 75 11.37 -7.78 19.23
C THR A 75 10.83 -9.16 18.85
N PRO A 76 9.84 -9.72 19.58
CA PRO A 76 9.41 -11.10 19.41
C PRO A 76 8.87 -11.41 18.00
N LEU A 77 8.09 -10.49 17.44
CA LEU A 77 7.45 -10.66 16.15
C LEU A 77 7.60 -9.38 15.34
N ILE A 78 7.97 -9.51 14.07
CA ILE A 78 8.02 -8.40 13.14
C ILE A 78 7.23 -8.74 11.87
N LEU A 79 6.60 -7.74 11.27
CA LEU A 79 5.91 -7.84 9.99
C LEU A 79 6.43 -6.74 9.07
N VAL A 80 7.13 -7.15 8.02
CA VAL A 80 7.74 -6.22 7.07
C VAL A 80 7.00 -6.28 5.74
N GLU A 81 6.48 -5.13 5.30
CA GLU A 81 5.88 -4.97 3.97
C GLU A 81 6.92 -4.44 2.97
N CYS A 82 6.84 -4.96 1.75
CA CYS A 82 7.56 -4.41 0.60
C CYS A 82 6.85 -4.75 -0.71
N THR A 83 7.38 -4.27 -1.82
CA THR A 83 6.93 -4.61 -3.17
C THR A 83 7.40 -6.02 -3.57
N LYS A 84 6.56 -6.76 -4.33
CA LYS A 84 6.69 -8.20 -4.59
C LYS A 84 8.09 -8.64 -5.05
N GLU A 85 8.65 -7.94 -6.01
CA GLU A 85 9.87 -8.35 -6.73
C GLU A 85 11.15 -7.85 -6.04
N ASP A 86 10.98 -7.12 -4.94
CA ASP A 86 11.97 -6.15 -4.50
C ASP A 86 12.56 -6.50 -3.13
N LEU A 87 11.84 -7.25 -2.29
CA LEU A 87 12.37 -7.69 -1.00
C LEU A 87 13.48 -8.75 -1.16
N ASP A 88 14.73 -8.35 -0.92
CA ASP A 88 15.87 -9.27 -0.81
C ASP A 88 15.81 -9.99 0.54
N MET A 89 15.27 -11.21 0.56
CA MET A 89 15.17 -12.02 1.78
C MET A 89 16.53 -12.35 2.40
N GLY A 90 17.58 -12.50 1.60
CA GLY A 90 18.93 -12.69 2.13
C GLY A 90 19.43 -11.45 2.88
N MET A 91 19.04 -10.25 2.44
CA MET A 91 19.34 -9.02 3.18
C MET A 91 18.52 -8.93 4.48
N MET A 92 17.27 -9.40 4.48
CA MET A 92 16.46 -9.49 5.70
C MET A 92 17.12 -10.43 6.72
N GLU A 93 17.54 -11.62 6.30
CA GLU A 93 18.25 -12.59 7.13
C GLU A 93 19.59 -12.05 7.66
N ASP A 94 20.37 -11.36 6.81
CA ASP A 94 21.63 -10.73 7.19
C ASP A 94 21.45 -9.63 8.26
N THR A 95 20.36 -8.86 8.17
CA THR A 95 20.08 -7.71 9.04
C THR A 95 19.31 -8.08 10.30
N HIS A 96 18.55 -9.19 10.28
CA HIS A 96 17.75 -9.71 11.38
C HIS A 96 18.16 -11.15 11.71
N PRO A 97 19.42 -11.35 12.14
CA PRO A 97 19.97 -12.69 12.27
C PRO A 97 19.28 -13.52 13.37
N ASP A 98 18.47 -12.92 14.24
CA ASP A 98 17.77 -13.59 15.34
C ASP A 98 16.33 -14.02 14.99
N HIS A 99 15.87 -13.78 13.76
CA HIS A 99 14.51 -14.09 13.32
C HIS A 99 14.49 -15.19 12.26
N ASP A 100 13.45 -16.01 12.31
CA ASP A 100 13.07 -16.92 11.21
C ASP A 100 11.98 -16.24 10.38
N PHE A 101 12.14 -16.23 9.05
CA PHE A 101 11.26 -15.49 8.16
C PHE A 101 10.28 -16.37 7.37
N TYR A 102 9.04 -15.87 7.26
CA TYR A 102 7.97 -16.44 6.45
C TYR A 102 7.50 -15.38 5.46
N GLN A 103 7.78 -15.58 4.18
CA GLN A 103 7.45 -14.62 3.13
C GLN A 103 6.12 -14.95 2.46
N LEU A 104 5.11 -14.14 2.72
CA LEU A 104 3.78 -14.22 2.11
C LEU A 104 3.63 -13.18 1.01
N TYR A 105 2.61 -13.39 0.17
CA TYR A 105 2.28 -12.52 -0.94
C TYR A 105 0.80 -12.20 -0.94
N SER A 106 0.45 -10.92 -1.04
CA SER A 106 -0.96 -10.52 -1.03
C SER A 106 -1.22 -9.29 -1.89
N GLU A 107 -2.40 -9.24 -2.46
CA GLU A 107 -2.99 -8.10 -3.14
C GLU A 107 -4.38 -7.76 -2.57
N PRO A 108 -4.90 -6.55 -2.80
CA PRO A 108 -6.22 -6.14 -2.33
C PRO A 108 -7.35 -7.11 -2.73
N ALA A 109 -7.25 -7.75 -3.90
CA ALA A 109 -8.22 -8.75 -4.34
C ALA A 109 -8.33 -9.98 -3.43
N ASN A 110 -7.27 -10.31 -2.66
CA ASN A 110 -7.34 -11.40 -1.68
C ASN A 110 -8.24 -11.09 -0.49
N VAL A 111 -8.53 -9.81 -0.24
CA VAL A 111 -9.32 -9.33 0.90
C VAL A 111 -10.59 -8.59 0.45
N GLY A 112 -11.09 -8.92 -0.75
CA GLY A 112 -12.35 -8.40 -1.29
C GLY A 112 -12.26 -7.08 -2.06
N PHE A 113 -11.08 -6.50 -2.23
CA PHE A 113 -10.85 -5.24 -2.98
C PHE A 113 -10.34 -5.54 -4.40
N SER A 114 -11.14 -6.26 -5.18
CA SER A 114 -10.77 -6.76 -6.50
C SER A 114 -10.49 -5.68 -7.55
N GLY A 115 -11.06 -4.48 -7.39
CA GLY A 115 -10.89 -3.35 -8.29
C GLY A 115 -9.64 -2.50 -8.07
N LEU A 116 -8.69 -2.92 -7.21
CA LEU A 116 -7.43 -2.21 -6.97
C LEU A 116 -6.22 -3.12 -7.21
N ALA A 117 -5.24 -2.64 -8.00
CA ALA A 117 -3.95 -3.30 -8.15
C ALA A 117 -2.96 -2.75 -7.11
N ARG A 118 -2.57 -3.58 -6.14
CA ARG A 118 -1.50 -3.25 -5.18
C ARG A 118 -0.85 -4.50 -4.58
N TYR A 119 -0.23 -5.30 -5.44
CA TYR A 119 0.45 -6.51 -4.99
C TYR A 119 1.67 -6.18 -4.11
N ARG A 120 1.81 -6.89 -2.99
CA ARG A 120 2.87 -6.72 -2.00
C ARG A 120 3.40 -8.06 -1.50
N THR A 121 4.61 -8.04 -0.98
CA THR A 121 5.18 -9.13 -0.19
C THR A 121 5.22 -8.72 1.28
N TRP A 122 5.01 -9.70 2.14
CA TRP A 122 4.95 -9.55 3.58
C TRP A 122 5.90 -10.57 4.20
N ALA A 123 6.89 -10.14 4.95
CA ALA A 123 7.81 -11.02 5.65
C ALA A 123 7.49 -11.00 7.15
N ILE A 124 6.99 -12.11 7.67
CA ILE A 124 6.82 -12.33 9.10
C ILE A 124 8.16 -12.82 9.66
N GLY A 125 8.77 -12.07 10.56
CA GLY A 125 9.98 -12.49 11.28
C GLY A 125 9.61 -12.92 12.70
N ALA A 126 9.83 -14.19 13.02
CA ALA A 126 9.62 -14.76 14.35
C ALA A 126 10.96 -14.86 15.10
N HIS A 127 11.10 -14.16 16.22
CA HIS A 127 12.33 -14.17 17.00
C HIS A 127 12.60 -15.56 17.59
N ARG A 128 13.75 -16.16 17.28
CA ARG A 128 14.07 -17.56 17.63
C ARG A 128 13.95 -17.86 19.11
N LYS A 129 14.31 -16.92 20.00
CA LYS A 129 14.26 -17.16 21.45
C LYS A 129 12.88 -16.93 22.07
N HIS A 130 12.05 -16.08 21.46
CA HIS A 130 10.88 -15.49 22.11
C HIS A 130 9.55 -15.92 21.48
N THR A 131 9.60 -16.46 20.26
CA THR A 131 8.42 -16.77 19.46
C THR A 131 8.49 -18.20 18.92
N THR A 132 7.32 -18.82 18.74
CA THR A 132 7.16 -20.10 18.06
C THR A 132 5.99 -20.05 17.08
N CYS A 133 6.12 -20.74 15.95
CA CYS A 133 5.05 -20.90 14.97
C CYS A 133 4.07 -21.95 15.48
N LEU A 134 2.85 -21.55 15.80
CA LEU A 134 1.76 -22.40 16.30
C LEU A 134 0.94 -23.00 15.15
N PHE A 135 0.73 -22.21 14.11
CA PHE A 135 -0.03 -22.59 12.92
C PHE A 135 0.72 -22.15 11.67
N ASP A 136 0.53 -22.84 10.55
CA ASP A 136 1.12 -22.44 9.28
C ASP A 136 0.49 -21.12 8.79
N PRO A 137 1.27 -20.02 8.65
CA PRO A 137 0.74 -18.76 8.17
C PRO A 137 0.28 -18.82 6.70
N PHE A 138 0.80 -19.74 5.89
CA PHE A 138 0.39 -19.91 4.50
C PHE A 138 -1.03 -20.50 4.41
N ASP A 139 -1.32 -21.56 5.17
CA ASP A 139 -2.65 -22.18 5.24
C ASP A 139 -3.71 -21.18 5.74
N LEU A 140 -3.39 -20.42 6.80
CA LEU A 140 -4.33 -19.41 7.29
C LEU A 140 -4.60 -18.31 6.25
N GLN A 141 -3.56 -17.84 5.55
CA GLN A 141 -3.72 -16.85 4.48
C GLN A 141 -4.63 -17.37 3.37
N GLU A 142 -4.42 -18.61 2.92
CA GLU A 142 -5.21 -19.23 1.86
C GLU A 142 -6.69 -19.34 2.26
N ARG A 143 -6.97 -19.82 3.48
CA ARG A 143 -8.33 -19.93 4.01
C ARG A 143 -9.05 -18.59 4.10
N LEU A 144 -8.37 -17.57 4.62
CA LEU A 144 -8.92 -16.21 4.69
C LEU A 144 -9.19 -15.66 3.28
N THR A 145 -8.25 -15.86 2.36
CA THR A 145 -8.39 -15.44 0.95
C THR A 145 -9.61 -16.11 0.31
N ALA A 146 -9.76 -17.42 0.46
CA ALA A 146 -10.90 -18.17 -0.05
C ALA A 146 -12.23 -17.66 0.54
N ALA A 147 -12.26 -17.36 1.84
CA ALA A 147 -13.42 -16.79 2.50
C ALA A 147 -13.79 -15.42 1.92
N PHE A 148 -12.84 -14.48 1.82
CA PHE A 148 -13.11 -13.16 1.24
C PHE A 148 -13.58 -13.23 -0.21
N GLN A 149 -12.93 -14.04 -1.04
CA GLN A 149 -13.28 -14.20 -2.46
C GLN A 149 -14.68 -14.78 -2.68
N LYS A 150 -15.20 -15.54 -1.72
CA LYS A 150 -16.57 -16.07 -1.75
C LYS A 150 -17.62 -14.99 -1.47
N HIS A 151 -17.30 -13.98 -0.65
CA HIS A 151 -18.28 -13.06 -0.08
C HIS A 151 -18.24 -11.64 -0.65
N VAL A 152 -17.06 -11.12 -1.04
CA VAL A 152 -16.89 -9.71 -1.39
C VAL A 152 -15.97 -9.55 -2.59
N LYS A 153 -16.37 -8.71 -3.56
CA LYS A 153 -15.58 -8.38 -4.75
C LYS A 153 -15.79 -6.93 -5.17
N ALA A 154 -15.39 -5.98 -4.33
CA ALA A 154 -15.45 -4.56 -4.67
C ALA A 154 -14.68 -4.28 -5.97
N GLN A 155 -15.34 -3.67 -6.93
CA GLN A 155 -14.84 -3.25 -8.23
C GLN A 155 -14.51 -1.75 -8.22
N VAL A 156 -13.95 -1.25 -9.32
CA VAL A 156 -13.66 0.18 -9.48
C VAL A 156 -14.91 1.04 -9.24
N ALA A 157 -16.05 0.63 -9.80
CA ALA A 157 -17.31 1.35 -9.67
C ALA A 157 -17.76 1.53 -8.20
N ASP A 158 -17.47 0.56 -7.32
CA ASP A 158 -17.83 0.60 -5.90
C ASP A 158 -17.03 1.66 -5.13
N PHE A 159 -15.86 2.06 -5.65
CA PHE A 159 -15.05 3.12 -5.06
C PHE A 159 -15.47 4.52 -5.49
N LEU A 160 -16.43 4.67 -6.42
CA LEU A 160 -16.85 5.96 -6.98
C LEU A 160 -17.83 6.71 -6.05
N VAL A 161 -17.36 7.00 -4.84
CA VAL A 161 -18.11 7.61 -3.72
C VAL A 161 -17.99 9.14 -3.65
N GLY A 162 -17.35 9.77 -4.65
CA GLY A 162 -17.17 11.22 -4.68
C GLY A 162 -18.50 11.95 -4.88
N SER A 163 -18.86 12.84 -3.95
CA SER A 163 -20.03 13.70 -4.10
C SER A 163 -19.83 14.74 -5.20
N LYS A 164 -20.92 15.30 -5.72
CA LYS A 164 -20.85 16.41 -6.70
C LYS A 164 -19.99 17.56 -6.20
N PHE A 165 -20.08 17.90 -4.92
CA PHE A 165 -19.29 18.96 -4.30
C PHE A 165 -17.79 18.64 -4.31
N GLU A 166 -17.40 17.44 -3.89
CA GLU A 166 -15.99 16.99 -3.88
C GLU A 166 -15.41 16.96 -5.31
N ILE A 167 -16.17 16.48 -6.30
CA ILE A 167 -15.76 16.49 -7.71
C ILE A 167 -15.52 17.93 -8.19
N GLN A 168 -16.43 18.87 -7.88
CA GLN A 168 -16.28 20.27 -8.28
C GLN A 168 -15.12 20.96 -7.56
N MET A 169 -14.88 20.65 -6.29
CA MET A 169 -13.75 21.16 -5.51
C MET A 169 -12.41 20.75 -6.13
N GLU A 170 -12.25 19.47 -6.48
CA GLU A 170 -11.03 18.99 -7.13
C GLU A 170 -10.84 19.57 -8.53
N ALA A 171 -11.92 19.66 -9.30
CA ALA A 171 -11.89 20.29 -10.61
C ALA A 171 -11.48 21.76 -10.52
N SER A 172 -12.00 22.51 -9.55
CA SER A 172 -11.61 23.90 -9.28
C SER A 172 -10.13 24.03 -8.88
N SER A 173 -9.64 23.14 -8.00
CA SER A 173 -8.23 23.10 -7.60
C SER A 173 -7.29 22.81 -8.78
N LEU A 174 -7.67 21.89 -9.68
CA LEU A 174 -6.91 21.61 -10.89
C LEU A 174 -6.95 22.77 -11.89
N ALA A 175 -8.11 23.39 -12.08
CA ALA A 175 -8.30 24.55 -12.94
C ALA A 175 -7.40 25.71 -12.51
N LEU A 176 -7.37 26.02 -11.22
CA LEU A 176 -6.50 27.03 -10.61
C LEU A 176 -5.02 26.72 -10.89
N ARG A 177 -4.59 25.48 -10.65
CA ARG A 177 -3.21 25.03 -10.90
C ARG A 177 -2.78 25.19 -12.36
N ARG A 178 -3.73 25.06 -13.29
CA ARG A 178 -3.49 25.14 -14.74
C ARG A 178 -3.72 26.53 -15.32
N GLY A 179 -4.20 27.49 -14.52
CA GLY A 179 -4.58 28.81 -15.02
C GLY A 179 -5.76 28.77 -15.99
N ILE A 180 -6.65 27.79 -15.86
CA ILE A 180 -7.84 27.64 -16.71
C ILE A 180 -9.08 28.09 -15.91
N PRO A 181 -10.01 28.87 -16.50
CA PRO A 181 -11.27 29.21 -15.83
C PRO A 181 -12.09 27.97 -15.48
N PHE A 182 -12.46 27.83 -14.22
CA PHE A 182 -13.32 26.75 -13.76
C PHE A 182 -14.77 26.97 -14.22
N ARG A 183 -15.37 25.95 -14.84
CA ARG A 183 -16.76 25.96 -15.33
C ARG A 183 -17.66 25.15 -14.38
N GLN A 184 -18.31 25.83 -13.45
CA GLN A 184 -19.17 25.21 -12.45
C GLN A 184 -20.33 24.43 -13.09
N GLY A 185 -20.63 23.24 -12.55
CA GLY A 185 -21.74 22.40 -13.01
C GLY A 185 -21.46 21.62 -14.30
N GLN A 186 -20.33 21.85 -14.97
CA GLN A 186 -19.95 21.05 -16.12
C GLN A 186 -19.54 19.63 -15.69
N GLY A 187 -20.27 18.61 -16.14
CA GLY A 187 -19.97 17.21 -15.83
C GLY A 187 -18.80 16.64 -16.64
N ASP A 188 -18.56 17.18 -17.84
CA ASP A 188 -17.43 16.79 -18.69
C ASP A 188 -16.19 17.64 -18.37
N LEU A 189 -15.25 17.07 -17.62
CA LEU A 189 -14.05 17.76 -17.16
C LEU A 189 -12.87 17.65 -18.13
N ARG A 190 -13.09 17.19 -19.38
CA ARG A 190 -12.02 17.08 -20.39
C ARG A 190 -11.35 18.41 -20.70
N TYR A 191 -12.06 19.53 -20.60
CA TYR A 191 -11.49 20.86 -20.85
C TYR A 191 -10.37 21.24 -19.85
N LEU A 192 -10.29 20.54 -18.72
CA LEU A 192 -9.23 20.73 -17.75
C LEU A 192 -7.99 19.91 -18.08
N LEU A 193 -8.05 18.92 -18.99
CA LEU A 193 -6.90 18.12 -19.40
C LEU A 193 -5.88 18.96 -20.18
N SER A 194 -4.60 18.65 -20.00
CA SER A 194 -3.52 19.25 -20.79
C SER A 194 -3.52 18.61 -22.17
N THR A 195 -2.88 19.25 -23.15
CA THR A 195 -2.76 18.70 -24.51
C THR A 195 -2.18 17.29 -24.51
N ARG A 196 -1.17 17.02 -23.68
CA ARG A 196 -0.56 15.70 -23.54
C ARG A 196 -1.53 14.66 -22.96
N GLU A 197 -2.24 15.01 -21.89
CA GLU A 197 -3.19 14.09 -21.25
C GLU A 197 -4.37 13.77 -22.17
N GLU A 198 -4.87 14.75 -22.91
CA GLU A 198 -5.95 14.57 -23.89
C GLU A 198 -5.49 13.69 -25.07
N ASP A 199 -4.29 13.92 -25.63
CA ASP A 199 -3.71 13.04 -26.66
C ASP A 199 -3.54 11.60 -26.15
N THR A 200 -3.02 11.44 -24.93
CA THR A 200 -2.88 10.13 -24.28
C THR A 200 -4.24 9.46 -24.12
N ARG A 201 -5.25 10.18 -23.62
CA ARG A 201 -6.63 9.68 -23.46
C ARG A 201 -7.22 9.23 -24.80
N GLN A 202 -7.07 10.02 -25.87
CA GLN A 202 -7.57 9.67 -27.20
C GLN A 202 -6.91 8.41 -27.77
N LYS A 203 -5.59 8.28 -27.62
CA LYS A 203 -4.86 7.08 -28.01
C LYS A 203 -5.31 5.85 -27.22
N LEU A 204 -5.55 5.99 -25.91
CA LEU A 204 -6.07 4.90 -25.09
C LEU A 204 -7.51 4.52 -25.47
N ASP A 205 -8.38 5.49 -25.74
CA ASP A 205 -9.73 5.21 -26.27
C ASP A 205 -9.64 4.37 -27.57
N ALA A 206 -8.81 4.80 -28.52
CA ALA A 206 -8.63 4.09 -29.79
C ALA A 206 -8.09 2.67 -29.59
N LYS A 207 -7.08 2.50 -28.72
CA LYS A 207 -6.55 1.17 -28.35
C LYS A 207 -7.60 0.29 -27.69
N TYR A 208 -8.45 0.85 -26.84
CA TYR A 208 -9.53 0.11 -26.19
C TYR A 208 -10.56 -0.36 -27.22
N ILE A 209 -11.01 0.52 -28.12
CA ILE A 209 -11.95 0.18 -29.20
C ILE A 209 -11.36 -0.91 -30.10
N GLN A 210 -10.10 -0.76 -30.52
CA GLN A 210 -9.41 -1.73 -31.35
C GLN A 210 -9.34 -3.11 -30.67
N ARG A 211 -9.11 -3.16 -29.36
CA ARG A 211 -8.93 -4.40 -28.61
C ARG A 211 -10.25 -5.08 -28.23
N PHE A 212 -11.27 -4.30 -27.85
CA PHE A 212 -12.50 -4.83 -27.24
C PHE A 212 -13.75 -4.60 -28.08
N GLY A 213 -13.64 -3.90 -29.23
CA GLY A 213 -14.78 -3.64 -30.12
C GLY A 213 -15.91 -2.81 -29.50
N SER A 214 -15.66 -2.16 -28.35
CA SER A 214 -16.67 -1.41 -27.59
C SER A 214 -16.17 -0.02 -27.22
N LEU A 215 -17.11 0.91 -27.02
CA LEU A 215 -16.78 2.28 -26.60
C LEU A 215 -16.29 2.29 -25.14
N PRO A 216 -15.18 2.99 -24.83
CA PRO A 216 -14.66 3.12 -23.47
C PRO A 216 -15.69 3.62 -22.44
N ALA A 217 -16.58 4.52 -22.87
CA ALA A 217 -17.61 5.10 -22.03
C ALA A 217 -18.62 4.07 -21.49
N LEU A 218 -18.72 2.88 -22.11
CA LEU A 218 -19.63 1.81 -21.68
C LEU A 218 -19.04 0.92 -20.58
N ASN A 219 -17.75 1.04 -20.26
CA ASN A 219 -17.12 0.26 -19.20
C ASN A 219 -16.91 1.11 -17.93
N SER A 220 -17.78 0.91 -16.95
CA SER A 220 -17.75 1.62 -15.66
C SER A 220 -16.50 1.34 -14.82
N ASN A 221 -15.78 0.25 -15.09
CA ASN A 221 -14.54 -0.12 -14.40
C ASN A 221 -13.27 0.33 -15.14
N LEU A 222 -13.43 1.05 -16.26
CA LEU A 222 -12.31 1.51 -17.06
C LEU A 222 -11.64 2.74 -16.44
N VAL A 223 -10.33 2.64 -16.20
CA VAL A 223 -9.49 3.69 -15.61
C VAL A 223 -8.21 3.82 -16.41
N TYR A 224 -7.88 5.04 -16.80
CA TYR A 224 -6.60 5.37 -17.45
C TYR A 224 -5.71 6.15 -16.51
N PHE A 225 -4.46 5.73 -16.33
CA PHE A 225 -3.47 6.56 -15.66
C PHE A 225 -2.82 7.51 -16.67
N LEU A 226 -3.28 8.77 -16.72
CA LEU A 226 -2.82 9.77 -17.69
C LEU A 226 -1.42 10.33 -17.38
N GLY A 227 -0.76 9.87 -16.31
CA GLY A 227 0.62 10.22 -16.01
C GLY A 227 1.66 9.51 -16.90
N ASP A 228 1.26 8.40 -17.53
CA ASP A 228 2.12 7.64 -18.44
C ASP A 228 2.00 8.12 -19.90
N SER A 229 2.65 7.44 -20.83
CA SER A 229 2.38 7.58 -22.27
C SER A 229 1.37 6.53 -22.72
N ALA A 230 0.80 6.70 -23.92
CA ALA A 230 -0.13 5.70 -24.46
C ALA A 230 0.58 4.37 -24.77
N GLU A 231 1.89 4.39 -25.04
CA GLU A 231 2.73 3.21 -25.32
C GLU A 231 3.04 2.41 -24.05
N TYR A 232 3.37 3.11 -22.97
CA TYR A 232 3.59 2.52 -21.64
C TYR A 232 2.34 2.70 -20.77
N CYS A 233 1.21 2.13 -21.18
CA CYS A 233 -0.07 2.43 -20.56
C CYS A 233 -0.34 1.63 -19.27
N SER A 234 -0.46 2.33 -18.15
CA SER A 234 -1.07 1.77 -16.94
C SER A 234 -2.57 2.06 -16.94
N TRP A 235 -3.38 1.03 -17.17
CA TRP A 235 -4.83 1.16 -17.26
C TRP A 235 -5.54 -0.11 -16.80
N SER A 236 -6.80 0.01 -16.40
CA SER A 236 -7.57 -1.12 -15.90
C SER A 236 -8.02 -2.09 -17.00
N ALA A 237 -7.90 -1.72 -18.29
CA ALA A 237 -8.38 -2.56 -19.40
C ALA A 237 -7.79 -3.98 -19.45
N HIS A 238 -6.67 -4.25 -18.78
CA HIS A 238 -6.06 -5.59 -18.71
C HIS A 238 -6.45 -6.39 -17.47
N SER A 239 -7.01 -5.75 -16.44
CA SER A 239 -7.13 -6.34 -15.11
C SER A 239 -8.41 -5.98 -14.36
N ASP A 240 -9.23 -5.08 -14.91
CA ASP A 240 -10.37 -4.42 -14.26
C ASP A 240 -10.02 -3.78 -12.91
N LYS A 241 -8.74 -3.43 -12.72
CA LYS A 241 -8.19 -2.84 -11.49
C LYS A 241 -7.72 -1.41 -11.73
N ILE A 242 -7.96 -0.52 -10.78
CA ILE A 242 -7.28 0.77 -10.69
C ILE A 242 -5.77 0.51 -10.65
N PRO A 243 -4.98 1.12 -11.55
CA PRO A 243 -3.52 1.01 -11.50
C PRO A 243 -2.96 1.50 -10.16
N THR A 244 -1.88 0.85 -9.70
CA THR A 244 -1.23 1.21 -8.42
C THR A 244 -0.89 2.69 -8.34
N TYR A 245 -1.32 3.35 -7.26
CA TYR A 245 -0.94 4.73 -6.98
C TYR A 245 0.56 4.86 -6.76
N ARG A 246 1.19 5.81 -7.47
CA ARG A 246 2.64 6.07 -7.43
C ARG A 246 2.95 7.32 -6.62
N LEU A 247 4.22 7.55 -6.27
CA LEU A 247 4.65 8.77 -5.57
C LEU A 247 4.30 10.07 -6.32
N ASN A 248 4.32 10.04 -7.66
CA ASN A 248 3.92 11.18 -8.49
C ASN A 248 2.40 11.31 -8.69
N SER A 249 1.59 10.51 -7.98
CA SER A 249 0.13 10.51 -8.12
C SER A 249 -0.56 11.80 -7.67
N ARG A 250 0.18 12.70 -6.98
CA ARG A 250 -0.21 14.09 -6.73
C ARG A 250 -0.60 14.86 -7.99
N ASN A 251 0.09 14.58 -9.10
CA ASN A 251 -0.07 15.31 -10.36
C ASN A 251 -0.71 14.48 -11.47
N SER A 252 -0.76 13.16 -11.34
CA SER A 252 -1.36 12.32 -12.37
C SER A 252 -2.85 12.09 -12.13
N LEU A 253 -3.58 11.98 -13.24
CA LEU A 253 -5.02 11.78 -13.26
C LEU A 253 -5.33 10.31 -13.58
N CYS A 254 -6.10 9.66 -12.69
CA CYS A 254 -6.73 8.37 -12.97
C CYS A 254 -8.09 8.64 -13.62
N TRP A 255 -8.12 8.76 -14.95
CA TRP A 255 -9.27 9.16 -15.74
C TRP A 255 -10.30 8.04 -15.90
N LEU A 256 -11.58 8.39 -15.80
CA LEU A 256 -12.75 7.53 -15.91
C LEU A 256 -13.53 7.91 -17.18
N PRO A 257 -13.42 7.15 -18.29
CA PRO A 257 -14.10 7.48 -19.55
C PRO A 257 -15.62 7.63 -19.40
N THR A 258 -16.27 6.73 -18.65
CA THR A 258 -17.72 6.76 -18.39
C THR A 258 -18.16 8.06 -17.69
N GLN A 259 -17.36 8.55 -16.74
CA GLN A 259 -17.71 9.71 -15.93
C GLN A 259 -17.14 11.03 -16.48
N LYS A 260 -16.28 10.96 -17.49
CA LYS A 260 -15.56 12.10 -18.09
C LYS A 260 -14.87 13.01 -17.04
N ARG A 261 -14.28 12.37 -16.03
CA ARG A 261 -13.51 12.99 -14.95
C ARG A 261 -12.41 12.05 -14.48
N TRP A 262 -11.62 12.45 -13.50
CA TRP A 262 -10.69 11.56 -12.79
C TRP A 262 -11.25 11.08 -11.44
N LEU A 263 -10.62 10.05 -10.86
CA LEU A 263 -10.83 9.64 -9.48
C LEU A 263 -10.44 10.78 -8.53
N THR A 264 -11.38 11.19 -7.70
CA THR A 264 -11.15 12.08 -6.56
C THR A 264 -10.24 11.44 -5.52
N GLN A 265 -9.58 12.22 -4.69
CA GLN A 265 -8.71 11.73 -3.62
C GLN A 265 -9.48 10.90 -2.59
N LYS A 266 -10.74 11.25 -2.31
CA LYS A 266 -11.62 10.43 -1.47
C LYS A 266 -11.84 9.04 -2.05
N GLU A 267 -12.12 8.95 -3.35
CA GLU A 267 -12.29 7.67 -4.05
C GLU A 267 -10.97 6.87 -4.06
N ARG A 268 -9.82 7.55 -4.21
CA ARG A 268 -8.50 6.92 -4.08
C ARG A 268 -8.26 6.37 -2.67
N LEU A 269 -8.53 7.15 -1.64
CA LEU A 269 -8.42 6.72 -0.24
C LEU A 269 -9.38 5.55 0.05
N CYS A 270 -10.62 5.62 -0.42
CA CYS A 270 -11.61 4.55 -0.29
C CYS A 270 -11.13 3.26 -0.95
N SER A 271 -10.58 3.33 -2.17
CA SER A 271 -10.00 2.16 -2.84
C SER A 271 -8.80 1.56 -2.09
N MET A 272 -8.10 2.38 -1.30
CA MET A 272 -7.01 1.98 -0.41
C MET A 272 -7.49 1.46 0.97
N ALA A 273 -8.81 1.31 1.13
CA ALA A 273 -9.51 0.91 2.35
C ALA A 273 -9.34 1.88 3.54
N PHE A 274 -9.07 3.16 3.30
CA PHE A 274 -9.15 4.16 4.35
C PHE A 274 -10.61 4.45 4.73
N PRO A 275 -10.90 4.78 6.00
CA PRO A 275 -12.24 5.12 6.49
C PRO A 275 -12.66 6.53 6.04
N SER A 276 -12.72 6.77 4.73
CA SER A 276 -13.02 8.08 4.11
C SER A 276 -14.49 8.27 3.74
N VAL A 277 -15.33 7.27 4.05
CA VAL A 277 -16.79 7.33 3.97
C VAL A 277 -17.40 6.80 5.27
N PRO A 278 -18.59 7.28 5.70
CA PRO A 278 -19.20 6.89 6.97
C PRO A 278 -19.38 5.38 7.13
N GLU A 279 -19.75 4.69 6.05
CA GLU A 279 -19.99 3.25 6.05
C GLU A 279 -18.73 2.46 6.45
N ILE A 280 -17.58 2.82 5.86
CA ILE A 280 -16.29 2.19 6.17
C ILE A 280 -15.81 2.59 7.57
N ALA A 281 -15.91 3.87 7.93
CA ALA A 281 -15.51 4.36 9.25
C ALA A 281 -16.28 3.68 10.39
N ASN A 282 -17.61 3.57 10.24
CA ASN A 282 -18.49 2.90 11.20
C ASN A 282 -18.18 1.40 11.28
N ALA A 283 -17.95 0.73 10.14
CA ALA A 283 -17.60 -0.69 10.14
C ALA A 283 -16.26 -0.99 10.82
N MET A 284 -15.35 -0.02 10.82
CA MET A 284 -14.03 -0.10 11.46
C MET A 284 -14.03 0.41 12.91
N ASP A 285 -15.13 0.98 13.39
CA ASP A 285 -15.24 1.69 14.68
C ASP A 285 -14.14 2.76 14.89
N VAL A 286 -13.94 3.58 13.85
CA VAL A 286 -12.96 4.67 13.87
C VAL A 286 -13.57 5.99 13.37
N PRO A 287 -12.99 7.14 13.74
CA PRO A 287 -13.40 8.42 13.18
C PRO A 287 -13.26 8.46 11.65
N LEU A 288 -14.20 9.15 11.00
CA LEU A 288 -14.15 9.42 9.58
C LEU A 288 -12.87 10.21 9.22
N LEU A 289 -12.08 9.67 8.30
CA LEU A 289 -10.92 10.36 7.76
C LEU A 289 -11.37 11.40 6.73
N GLY A 290 -11.15 12.68 7.04
CA GLY A 290 -11.40 13.77 6.10
C GLY A 290 -10.50 13.69 4.86
N ALA A 291 -11.09 13.83 3.67
CA ALA A 291 -10.39 13.85 2.39
C ALA A 291 -10.43 15.23 1.70
N THR A 292 -10.75 16.30 2.44
CA THR A 292 -10.89 17.67 1.91
C THR A 292 -9.53 18.31 1.57
N ASP A 293 -8.47 17.94 2.30
CA ASP A 293 -7.10 18.28 1.93
C ASP A 293 -6.63 17.33 0.83
N ILE A 294 -6.88 17.74 -0.42
CA ILE A 294 -6.50 17.02 -1.65
C ILE A 294 -5.02 16.64 -1.63
N GLN A 295 -4.17 17.52 -1.10
CA GLN A 295 -2.73 17.31 -1.13
C GLN A 295 -2.32 16.20 -0.18
N ARG A 296 -2.74 16.32 1.08
CA ARG A 296 -2.47 15.32 2.10
C ARG A 296 -3.06 13.95 1.73
N ALA A 297 -4.27 13.93 1.18
CA ALA A 297 -4.92 12.71 0.73
C ALA A 297 -4.13 12.00 -0.39
N ALA A 298 -3.61 12.76 -1.37
CA ALA A 298 -2.77 12.22 -2.43
C ALA A 298 -1.46 11.61 -1.88
N ASP A 299 -0.81 12.29 -0.93
CA ASP A 299 0.44 11.85 -0.31
C ASP A 299 0.24 10.54 0.49
N LEU A 300 -0.91 10.39 1.15
CA LEU A 300 -1.29 9.14 1.83
C LEU A 300 -1.47 7.98 0.83
N CYS A 301 -2.21 8.18 -0.27
CA CYS A 301 -2.51 7.10 -1.24
C CYS A 301 -1.26 6.53 -1.92
N GLY A 302 -0.29 7.39 -2.26
CA GLY A 302 0.94 6.98 -2.93
C GLY A 302 1.82 6.09 -2.05
N ASN A 303 1.93 6.43 -0.77
CA ASN A 303 2.90 5.83 0.15
C ASN A 303 2.34 4.77 1.10
N SER A 304 1.03 4.70 1.30
CA SER A 304 0.47 3.81 2.31
C SER A 304 0.46 2.35 1.88
N MET A 305 0.41 1.44 2.85
CA MET A 305 -0.06 0.08 2.61
C MET A 305 -1.56 0.10 2.30
N HIS A 306 -2.07 -0.93 1.62
CA HIS A 306 -3.51 -1.15 1.54
C HIS A 306 -4.01 -1.53 2.95
N PHE A 307 -4.94 -0.74 3.51
CA PHE A 307 -5.23 -0.78 4.94
C PHE A 307 -5.74 -2.15 5.39
N THR A 308 -6.73 -2.71 4.67
CA THR A 308 -7.29 -4.05 4.98
C THR A 308 -6.25 -5.15 4.82
N THR A 309 -5.39 -5.08 3.80
CA THR A 309 -4.34 -6.11 3.61
C THR A 309 -3.35 -6.07 4.76
N CYS A 310 -2.96 -4.88 5.21
CA CYS A 310 -2.10 -4.72 6.38
C CYS A 310 -2.75 -5.31 7.65
N GLY A 311 -4.03 -5.01 7.89
CA GLY A 311 -4.77 -5.58 9.02
C GLY A 311 -4.85 -7.11 8.98
N ILE A 312 -5.11 -7.71 7.81
CA ILE A 312 -5.17 -9.17 7.67
C ILE A 312 -3.79 -9.82 7.85
N MET A 313 -2.71 -9.20 7.37
CA MET A 313 -1.37 -9.75 7.57
C MET A 313 -0.92 -9.65 9.03
N GLN A 314 -1.32 -8.59 9.74
CA GLN A 314 -1.14 -8.48 11.19
C GLN A 314 -1.94 -9.57 11.92
N LEU A 315 -3.21 -9.80 11.53
CA LEU A 315 -4.04 -10.86 12.10
C LEU A 315 -3.40 -12.23 11.90
N ILE A 316 -2.93 -12.55 10.69
CA ILE A 316 -2.24 -13.81 10.39
C ILE A 316 -1.00 -13.96 11.27
N SER A 317 -0.18 -12.92 11.35
CA SER A 317 1.04 -12.91 12.18
C SER A 317 0.73 -13.16 13.65
N LEU A 318 -0.28 -12.48 14.21
CA LEU A 318 -0.64 -12.61 15.63
C LEU A 318 -1.39 -13.92 15.94
N SER A 319 -2.03 -14.54 14.95
CA SER A 319 -2.78 -15.80 15.14
C SER A 319 -1.87 -17.03 14.98
N CYS A 320 -0.90 -16.97 14.07
CA CYS A 320 -0.02 -18.09 13.77
C CYS A 320 1.19 -18.20 14.69
N PHE A 321 1.53 -17.14 15.44
CA PHE A 321 2.73 -17.08 16.26
C PHE A 321 2.40 -16.73 17.71
N GLY A 322 3.08 -17.40 18.65
CA GLY A 322 2.89 -17.18 20.08
C GLY A 322 4.20 -17.17 20.87
N PRO A 323 4.15 -16.80 22.16
CA PRO A 323 5.34 -16.77 23.01
C PRO A 323 6.00 -18.14 23.12
N ARG A 324 7.34 -18.17 23.03
CA ARG A 324 8.14 -19.38 23.25
C ARG A 324 8.23 -19.68 24.76
N GLY A 325 7.27 -20.43 25.28
CA GLY A 325 7.21 -20.85 26.67
C GLY A 325 8.00 -22.14 26.96
N LYS A 326 8.78 -22.13 28.05
CA LYS A 326 9.56 -23.27 28.61
C LYS A 326 8.67 -24.36 29.25
N GLY A 327 7.61 -24.78 28.59
CA GLY A 327 6.58 -25.62 29.20
C GLY A 327 5.92 -26.57 28.22
N GLN A 328 6.61 -27.68 27.91
CA GLN A 328 6.00 -28.96 27.52
C GLN A 328 5.14 -29.55 28.67
N GLY A 329 4.33 -28.74 29.35
CA GLY A 329 3.61 -29.13 30.57
C GLY A 329 2.12 -28.78 30.58
N LEU A 330 1.62 -28.03 29.61
CA LEU A 330 0.18 -27.85 29.44
C LEU A 330 -0.26 -28.72 28.28
N GLY A 331 -0.82 -29.87 28.66
CA GLY A 331 -1.25 -30.94 27.78
C GLY A 331 -2.13 -30.46 26.64
N ALA A 332 -2.03 -31.20 25.54
CA ALA A 332 -2.87 -31.14 24.35
C ALA A 332 -4.35 -31.38 24.70
N GLY A 333 -4.99 -30.35 25.26
CA GLY A 333 -6.38 -30.34 25.68
C GLY A 333 -7.05 -29.03 25.28
N ILE A 334 -6.91 -28.63 24.01
CA ILE A 334 -7.88 -27.74 23.38
C ILE A 334 -8.52 -28.54 22.25
N VAL A 335 -9.74 -28.94 22.56
CA VAL A 335 -10.70 -29.66 21.73
C VAL A 335 -11.04 -28.83 20.49
N ALA A 336 -11.12 -29.52 19.36
CA ALA A 336 -11.52 -28.98 18.06
C ALA A 336 -12.97 -28.48 18.03
#